data_AF-A0A944BF75-F1
#
_entry.id   AF-A0A944BF75-F1
#
_cell.length_a   1.000
_cell.length_b   1.000
_cell.length_c   1.000
_cell.angle_alpha   90.00
_cell.angle_beta   90.00
_cell.angle_gamma   90.00
#
_symmetry.space_group_name_H-M   'P 1'
#
loop_
_entity.id
_entity.type
_entity.pdbx_description
1 polymer ?
#
loop_
_entity_poly.entity_id
_entity_poly.type
_entity_poly.pdbx_seq_one_letter_code
_entity_poly.pdbx_strand_id
1 'polypeptide(L)'
;MFNLDKFIADSVTFRPISMFAKDIEANKEKLTEEIKGKKVCVIGGAGSIGSSFIKAVLRFEPKSVVVVDLNENGLAELVRDVRSTEGLYVPDEFRCYTLNFA
;
A
#
# COMPACT_ATOMS: atom_id res chain seq x y z
N MET A 1 -25.64 5.67 1.07
CA MET A 1 -24.45 4.87 1.40
C MET A 1 -23.43 5.78 2.05
N PHE A 2 -22.82 5.38 3.16
CA PHE A 2 -21.79 6.19 3.83
C PHE A 2 -20.53 6.24 2.98
N ASN A 3 -20.01 7.45 2.69
CA ASN A 3 -18.74 7.64 2.00
C ASN A 3 -17.68 8.02 3.04
N LEU A 4 -16.84 7.05 3.40
CA LEU A 4 -15.83 7.20 4.44
C LEU A 4 -14.79 8.27 4.07
N ASP A 5 -14.32 8.29 2.81
CA ASP A 5 -13.31 9.25 2.36
C ASP A 5 -13.80 10.70 2.47
N LYS A 6 -15.05 10.94 2.05
CA LYS A 6 -15.68 12.26 2.18
C LYS A 6 -15.84 12.66 3.65
N PHE A 7 -16.27 11.74 4.51
CA PHE A 7 -16.40 12.02 5.95
C PHE A 7 -15.05 12.37 6.58
N ILE A 8 -13.99 11.62 6.26
CA ILE A 8 -12.64 11.90 6.75
C ILE A 8 -12.19 13.29 6.28
N ALA A 9 -12.36 13.61 5.00
CA ALA A 9 -11.96 14.88 4.42
C ALA A 9 -12.69 16.07 5.06
N ASP A 10 -14.02 15.97 5.21
CA ASP A 10 -14.87 17.07 5.66
C ASP A 10 -14.88 17.24 7.19
N SER A 11 -14.73 16.15 7.95
CA SER A 11 -14.98 16.13 9.41
C SER A 11 -13.78 15.74 10.28
N VAL A 12 -12.77 15.05 9.74
CA VAL A 12 -11.61 14.57 10.53
C VAL A 12 -10.37 15.39 10.22
N THR A 13 -9.97 15.43 8.94
CA THR A 13 -8.74 16.10 8.52
C THR A 13 -8.97 17.53 8.05
N PHE A 14 -10.23 17.93 7.81
CA PHE A 14 -10.62 19.21 7.22
C PHE A 14 -9.80 19.55 5.97
N ARG A 15 -9.57 18.52 5.15
CA ARG A 15 -8.68 18.60 4.00
C ARG A 15 -9.21 17.72 2.88
N PRO A 16 -9.48 18.28 1.69
CA PRO A 16 -10.05 17.52 0.58
C PRO A 16 -9.02 16.65 -0.17
N ILE A 17 -7.71 16.91 0.01
CA ILE A 17 -6.63 16.25 -0.73
C ILE A 17 -5.45 15.91 0.18
N SER A 18 -4.66 14.90 -0.18
CA SER A 18 -3.42 14.57 0.56
C SER A 18 -2.40 15.73 0.51
N MET A 19 -1.63 15.93 1.59
CA MET A 19 -0.51 16.89 1.62
C MET A 19 0.59 16.52 0.62
N PHE A 20 0.79 15.21 0.41
CA PHE A 20 1.84 14.68 -0.45
C PHE A 20 1.39 14.52 -1.90
N ALA A 21 0.15 14.88 -2.25
CA ALA A 21 -0.38 14.69 -3.61
C ALA A 21 0.48 15.44 -4.66
N LYS A 22 0.88 16.68 -4.35
CA LYS A 22 1.74 17.48 -5.23
C LYS A 22 3.13 16.88 -5.36
N ASP A 23 3.72 16.44 -4.25
CA ASP A 23 5.07 15.87 -4.24
C ASP A 23 5.13 14.54 -4.99
N ILE A 24 4.11 13.68 -4.82
CA ILE A 24 4.00 12.41 -5.54
C ILE A 24 3.87 12.66 -7.03
N GLU A 25 3.03 13.60 -7.47
CA GLU A 25 2.89 13.91 -8.90
C GLU A 25 4.19 14.51 -9.46
N ALA A 26 4.82 15.44 -8.75
CA ALA A 26 6.08 16.06 -9.16
C ALA A 26 7.23 15.07 -9.28
N ASN A 27 7.20 13.95 -8.54
CA ASN A 27 8.23 12.91 -8.55
C ASN A 27 7.78 11.62 -9.24
N LYS A 28 6.62 11.62 -9.91
CA LYS A 28 5.98 10.40 -10.44
C LYS A 28 6.87 9.65 -11.42
N GLU A 29 7.54 10.36 -12.32
CA GLU A 29 8.45 9.76 -13.31
C GLU A 29 9.61 9.04 -12.62
N LYS A 30 10.27 9.73 -11.67
CA LYS A 30 11.37 9.18 -10.88
C LYS A 30 10.92 7.97 -10.05
N LEU A 31 9.78 8.06 -9.38
CA LEU A 31 9.21 6.94 -8.61
C LEU A 31 8.89 5.75 -9.52
N THR A 32 8.38 6.01 -10.71
CA THR A 32 8.12 4.96 -11.71
C THR A 32 9.42 4.31 -12.16
N GLU A 33 10.45 5.08 -12.49
CA GLU A 33 11.76 4.57 -12.89
C GLU A 33 12.40 3.67 -11.81
N GLU A 34 12.30 4.10 -10.55
CA GLU A 34 12.91 3.40 -9.42
C GLU A 34 12.14 2.18 -8.93
N ILE A 35 10.83 2.09 -9.20
CA ILE A 35 9.97 1.02 -8.66
C ILE A 35 9.49 0.05 -9.74
N LYS A 36 9.18 0.55 -10.94
CA LYS A 36 8.56 -0.26 -12.00
C LYS A 36 9.45 -1.43 -12.38
N GLY A 37 8.88 -2.62 -12.36
CA GLY A 37 9.61 -3.85 -12.68
C GLY A 37 10.68 -4.28 -11.67
N LYS A 38 10.82 -3.58 -10.52
CA LYS A 38 11.74 -3.97 -9.44
C LYS A 38 11.07 -4.91 -8.44
N LYS A 39 11.87 -5.57 -7.62
CA LYS A 39 11.40 -6.44 -6.53
C LYS A 39 11.42 -5.66 -5.22
N VAL A 40 10.32 -5.66 -4.49
CA VAL A 40 10.16 -4.93 -3.23
C VAL A 40 9.99 -5.91 -2.08
N CYS A 41 10.73 -5.71 -0.99
CA CYS A 41 10.53 -6.43 0.27
C CYS A 41 10.12 -5.42 1.34
N VAL A 42 8.97 -5.64 1.99
CA VAL A 42 8.44 -4.78 3.06
C VAL A 42 8.42 -5.57 4.36
N ILE A 43 9.17 -5.10 5.36
CA ILE A 43 9.21 -5.66 6.70
C ILE A 43 8.31 -4.82 7.62
N GLY A 44 7.43 -5.46 8.39
CA GLY A 44 6.39 -4.78 9.17
C GLY A 44 5.20 -4.33 8.30
N GLY A 45 4.90 -5.09 7.24
CA GLY A 45 3.92 -4.69 6.24
C GLY A 45 2.45 -4.81 6.65
N ALA A 46 2.13 -5.56 7.70
CA ALA A 46 0.76 -5.69 8.21
C ALA A 46 0.35 -4.57 9.16
N GLY A 47 1.29 -3.71 9.59
CA GLY A 47 1.00 -2.53 10.40
C GLY A 47 0.36 -1.39 9.61
N SER A 48 -0.06 -0.33 10.31
CA SER A 48 -0.75 0.83 9.70
C SER A 48 0.09 1.54 8.63
N ILE A 49 1.38 1.77 8.91
CA ILE A 49 2.29 2.42 7.96
C ILE A 49 2.67 1.47 6.83
N GLY A 50 3.01 0.21 7.15
CA GLY A 50 3.43 -0.79 6.17
C GLY A 50 2.36 -1.06 5.11
N SER A 51 1.11 -1.27 5.53
CA SER A 51 -0.02 -1.50 4.62
C SER A 51 -0.30 -0.28 3.73
N SER A 52 -0.25 0.93 4.31
CA SER A 52 -0.42 2.18 3.56
C SER A 52 0.69 2.38 2.52
N PHE A 53 1.95 2.08 2.89
CA PHE A 53 3.11 2.14 2.00
C PHE A 53 2.99 1.14 0.85
N ILE A 54 2.61 -0.11 1.13
CA ILE A 54 2.42 -1.15 0.11
C ILE A 54 1.40 -0.68 -0.94
N LYS A 55 0.25 -0.15 -0.52
CA LYS A 55 -0.77 0.39 -1.44
C LYS A 55 -0.27 1.58 -2.26
N ALA A 56 0.65 2.38 -1.73
CA ALA A 56 1.28 3.47 -2.49
C ALA A 56 2.28 2.95 -3.52
N VAL A 57 3.14 2.00 -3.14
CA VAL A 57 4.17 1.41 -4.01
C VAL A 57 3.55 0.61 -5.16
N LEU A 58 2.47 -0.12 -4.89
CA LEU A 58 1.78 -0.93 -5.90
C LEU A 58 1.32 -0.11 -7.12
N ARG A 59 1.01 1.18 -6.94
CA ARG A 59 0.61 2.09 -8.03
C ARG A 59 1.73 2.34 -9.06
N PHE A 60 2.97 1.98 -8.74
CA PHE A 60 4.14 2.11 -9.61
C PHE A 60 4.58 0.78 -10.25
N GLU A 61 3.71 -0.23 -10.21
CA GLU A 61 3.88 -1.49 -10.95
C GLU A 61 5.22 -2.25 -10.68
N PRO A 62 5.54 -2.55 -9.40
CA PRO A 62 6.71 -3.38 -9.09
C PRO A 62 6.55 -4.78 -9.69
N LYS A 63 7.65 -5.44 -10.05
CA LYS A 63 7.64 -6.81 -10.58
C LYS A 63 7.18 -7.83 -9.55
N SER A 64 7.57 -7.65 -8.29
CA SER A 64 7.12 -8.50 -7.19
C SER A 64 7.17 -7.77 -5.86
N VAL A 65 6.30 -8.18 -4.94
CA VAL A 65 6.26 -7.67 -3.56
C VAL A 65 6.26 -8.84 -2.59
N VAL A 66 7.21 -8.83 -1.67
CA VAL A 66 7.26 -9.74 -0.53
C VAL A 66 6.98 -8.93 0.73
N VAL A 67 6.01 -9.36 1.53
CA VAL A 67 5.61 -8.72 2.77
C VAL A 67 5.93 -9.64 3.93
N VAL A 68 6.67 -9.13 4.91
CA VAL A 68 7.08 -9.90 6.10
C VAL A 68 6.50 -9.21 7.33
N ASP A 69 5.81 -9.96 8.17
CA ASP A 69 5.27 -9.46 9.43
C ASP A 69 5.11 -10.59 10.46
N LEU A 70 4.96 -10.25 11.74
CA LEU A 70 4.63 -11.19 12.80
C LEU A 70 3.11 -11.46 12.87
N ASN A 71 2.30 -10.49 12.46
CA ASN A 71 0.85 -10.54 12.57
C ASN A 71 0.21 -11.23 11.36
N GLU A 72 -0.07 -12.53 11.48
CA GLU A 72 -0.76 -13.33 10.46
C GLU A 72 -2.11 -12.73 10.06
N ASN A 73 -2.94 -12.36 11.04
CA ASN A 73 -4.26 -11.79 10.79
C ASN A 73 -4.14 -10.47 10.01
N GLY A 74 -3.18 -9.63 10.37
CA GLY A 74 -2.91 -8.39 9.66
C GLY A 74 -2.44 -8.63 8.22
N LEU A 75 -1.63 -9.65 7.97
CA LEU A 75 -1.24 -10.04 6.60
C LEU A 75 -2.45 -10.55 5.80
N ALA A 76 -3.34 -11.33 6.41
CA ALA A 76 -4.56 -11.79 5.76
C ALA A 76 -5.48 -10.62 5.38
N GLU A 77 -5.68 -9.65 6.29
CA GLU A 77 -6.46 -8.45 6.02
C GLU A 77 -5.81 -7.56 4.95
N LEU A 78 -4.48 -7.41 4.98
CA LEU A 78 -3.74 -6.69 3.92
C LEU A 78 -3.99 -7.32 2.54
N VAL A 79 -3.90 -8.65 2.43
CA VAL A 79 -4.14 -9.35 1.16
C VAL A 79 -5.58 -9.14 0.68
N ARG A 80 -6.57 -9.19 1.59
CA ARG A 80 -7.97 -8.91 1.26
C ARG A 80 -8.13 -7.49 0.75
N ASP A 81 -7.66 -6.50 1.51
CA ASP A 81 -7.74 -5.07 1.18
C ASP A 81 -7.10 -4.76 -0.18
N VAL A 82 -5.87 -5.23 -0.41
CA VAL A 82 -5.14 -5.03 -1.68
C VAL A 82 -5.89 -5.64 -2.86
N ARG A 83 -6.41 -6.87 -2.72
CA ARG A 83 -7.10 -7.56 -3.82
C ARG A 83 -8.54 -7.08 -4.06
N SER A 84 -9.18 -6.48 -3.05
CA SER A 84 -10.51 -5.89 -3.20
C SER A 84 -10.49 -4.42 -3.62
N THR A 85 -9.33 -3.76 -3.59
CA THR A 85 -9.21 -2.36 -4.00
C THR A 85 -9.29 -2.26 -5.53
N GLU A 86 -10.37 -1.68 -6.02
CA GLU A 86 -10.60 -1.48 -7.45
C GLU A 86 -9.48 -0.63 -8.08
N GLY A 87 -8.97 -1.08 -9.23
CA GLY A 87 -7.93 -0.37 -9.99
C GLY A 87 -6.53 -0.38 -9.36
N LEU A 88 -6.32 -1.06 -8.23
CA LEU A 88 -4.98 -1.24 -7.67
C LEU A 88 -4.23 -2.34 -8.42
N TYR A 89 -3.03 -2.01 -8.92
CA TYR A 89 -2.15 -3.01 -9.51
C TYR A 89 -1.65 -3.99 -8.43
N VAL A 90 -1.70 -5.28 -8.73
CA VAL A 90 -1.13 -6.34 -7.89
C VAL A 90 -0.25 -7.21 -8.79
N PRO A 91 1.06 -7.35 -8.53
CA PRO A 91 1.91 -8.21 -9.34
C PRO A 91 1.53 -9.68 -9.14
N ASP A 92 1.81 -10.50 -10.15
CA ASP A 92 1.62 -11.97 -10.08
C ASP A 92 2.32 -12.57 -8.86
N GLU A 93 3.51 -12.04 -8.53
CA GLU A 93 4.24 -12.40 -7.32
C GLU A 93 4.01 -11.36 -6.21
N PHE A 94 2.89 -11.51 -5.50
CA PHE A 94 2.61 -10.84 -4.22
C PHE A 94 2.53 -11.90 -3.11
N ARG A 95 3.55 -11.95 -2.24
CA ARG A 95 3.69 -12.98 -1.20
C ARG A 95 3.75 -12.37 0.19
N CYS A 96 3.07 -13.00 1.14
CA CYS A 96 3.16 -12.65 2.55
C CYS A 96 3.83 -13.80 3.30
N TYR A 97 4.79 -13.47 4.18
CA TYR A 97 5.44 -14.41 5.08
C TYR A 97 5.21 -13.95 6.51
N THR A 98 4.61 -14.84 7.29
CA THR A 98 4.61 -14.73 8.74
C THR A 98 5.96 -15.20 9.26
N LEU A 99 6.63 -14.37 10.05
CA LEU A 99 7.75 -14.84 10.86
C LEU A 99 7.24 -15.14 12.26
N ASN A 100 7.48 -16.36 12.72
CA ASN A 100 7.28 -16.73 14.11
C ASN A 100 8.65 -17.09 14.70
N PHE A 101 9.01 -16.45 15.81
CA PHE A 101 10.23 -16.73 16.56
C PHE A 101 9.98 -17.60 17.80
N ALA A 102 8.77 -18.15 17.93
CA ALA A 102 8.40 -19.10 18.98
C ALA A 102 8.81 -20.54 18.66
#